data_AF-A0A7C6BVS5-F1
#
_entry.id   AF-A0A7C6BVS5-F1
#
_cell.length_a   1.000
_cell.length_b   1.000
_cell.length_c   1.000
_cell.angle_alpha   90.00
_cell.angle_beta   90.00
_cell.angle_gamma   90.00
#
_symmetry.space_group_name_H-M   'P 1'
#
loop_
_entity.id
_entity.type
_entity.pdbx_description
1 polymer ?
#
loop_
_entity_poly.entity_id
_entity_poly.type
_entity_poly.pdbx_seq_one_letter_code
_entity_poly.pdbx_strand_id
1 'polypeptide(L)'
;MKKIIILLFGLSMAFGASAQYHDWSKWSVTLEAGINRFDGDIQQAYNSLIPTSFGKVTLGGSVEYVVFPTLSIGMDYYYVPLAAKKVAKNDPNFIIADFTGKMNNVSLFGSLNLIKAFNPASTSRWGIWANAGLGFAWYKSLYYTDRAGETLRDGHGNLYTDFNDTINDGRAMFYPITLLFEYNISKSIALGIKGHVRGYNKDYIEQRIQHGVTNDYVEMLTLQLRYKFKAKDDRQHTRNPVEIEETATKSELDRLQDQINAIVIPGPDPRIDDLDRRLKKLEDILCPDGPDTDGDGVPDCRDLEPDTPEGNQVDFWGRTIPKGTTYEPEAFIYFDFDRTNLDEEAHKAIRIAAGKLQADPSLIVEVRGFTDNMGSIPYNADLSQRRAEVVKAELVKQYGIDADRIIANGKGKFNPEDKVIPYRPYRTAAFFYSK
;
A
#
# COMPACT_ATOMS: atom_id res chain seq x y z
N MET A 1 -15.69 -29.15 29.23
CA MET A 1 -15.64 -27.69 29.49
C MET A 1 -14.22 -27.13 29.59
N LYS A 2 -13.27 -27.71 30.37
CA LYS A 2 -11.87 -27.21 30.45
C LYS A 2 -11.12 -27.16 29.10
N LYS A 3 -11.37 -28.12 28.18
CA LYS A 3 -10.69 -28.17 26.87
C LYS A 3 -11.14 -27.11 25.85
N ILE A 4 -12.36 -26.58 25.96
CA ILE A 4 -12.88 -25.53 25.05
C ILE A 4 -12.37 -24.15 25.46
N ILE A 5 -12.26 -23.89 26.78
CA ILE A 5 -11.68 -22.65 27.33
C ILE A 5 -10.17 -22.59 27.03
N ILE A 6 -9.46 -23.73 27.09
CA ILE A 6 -8.04 -23.81 26.69
C ILE A 6 -7.87 -23.67 25.18
N LEU A 7 -8.85 -24.04 24.35
CA LEU A 7 -8.79 -23.77 22.91
C LEU A 7 -8.99 -22.28 22.58
N LEU A 8 -9.91 -21.60 23.28
CA LEU A 8 -10.16 -20.16 23.13
C LEU A 8 -9.01 -19.29 23.67
N PHE A 9 -8.35 -19.71 24.75
CA PHE A 9 -7.11 -19.08 25.26
C PHE A 9 -5.85 -19.53 24.50
N GLY A 10 -5.84 -20.74 23.93
CA GLY A 10 -4.72 -21.27 23.15
C GLY A 10 -4.66 -20.69 21.74
N LEU A 11 -5.81 -20.40 21.11
CA LEU A 11 -5.87 -19.69 19.84
C LEU A 11 -5.44 -18.22 19.95
N SER A 12 -5.55 -17.59 21.13
CA SER A 12 -5.10 -16.21 21.33
C SER A 12 -3.60 -16.09 21.62
N MET A 13 -2.96 -17.15 22.13
CA MET A 13 -1.51 -17.16 22.41
C MET A 13 -0.65 -17.63 21.22
N ALA A 14 -1.22 -18.35 20.25
CA ALA A 14 -0.45 -18.96 19.16
C ALA A 14 -0.34 -18.13 17.87
N PHE A 15 -1.00 -16.96 17.77
CA PHE A 15 -0.96 -16.13 16.56
C PHE A 15 -0.43 -14.73 16.85
N GLY A 16 0.90 -14.64 16.75
CA GLY A 16 1.56 -13.54 16.03
C GLY A 16 1.56 -12.17 16.70
N ALA A 17 2.73 -11.84 17.25
CA ALA A 17 3.24 -10.48 17.40
C ALA A 17 2.41 -9.54 18.29
N SER A 18 2.82 -9.50 19.55
CA SER A 18 2.80 -8.33 20.43
C SER A 18 3.61 -7.14 19.86
N ALA A 19 3.61 -6.91 18.55
CA ALA A 19 4.21 -5.75 17.92
C ALA A 19 3.13 -4.65 17.83
N GLN A 20 3.25 -3.64 18.71
CA GLN A 20 2.81 -2.26 18.49
C GLN A 20 1.30 -1.94 18.28
N TYR A 21 0.41 -2.39 19.19
CA TYR A 21 -0.95 -1.82 19.34
C TYR A 21 -1.10 -0.92 20.58
N HIS A 22 -0.02 -0.30 21.07
CA HIS A 22 -0.04 0.46 22.32
C HIS A 22 -0.78 1.80 22.22
N ASP A 23 -0.75 2.45 21.04
CA ASP A 23 -1.34 3.79 20.85
C ASP A 23 -2.72 3.83 20.21
N TRP A 24 -3.27 2.67 19.86
CA TRP A 24 -4.51 2.59 19.09
C TRP A 24 -5.74 2.80 19.96
N SER A 25 -6.79 3.35 19.36
CA SER A 25 -8.07 3.43 20.05
C SER A 25 -8.75 2.06 20.12
N LYS A 26 -9.36 1.81 21.28
CA LYS A 26 -10.01 0.55 21.64
C LYS A 26 -11.46 0.71 22.07
N TRP A 27 -11.88 1.93 22.41
CA TRP A 27 -13.22 2.20 22.88
C TRP A 27 -14.11 2.65 21.74
N SER A 28 -15.33 2.11 21.70
CA SER A 28 -16.38 2.56 20.81
C SER A 28 -17.73 2.54 21.52
N VAL A 29 -18.64 3.38 21.03
CA VAL A 29 -20.04 3.42 21.45
C VAL A 29 -20.93 3.20 20.23
N THR A 30 -22.06 2.55 20.43
CA THR A 30 -23.07 2.35 19.40
C THR A 30 -24.40 2.95 19.80
N LEU A 31 -25.09 3.48 18.81
CA LEU A 31 -26.52 3.76 18.87
C LEU A 31 -27.23 2.80 17.92
N GLU A 32 -28.32 2.20 18.37
CA GLU A 32 -29.03 1.16 17.63
C GLU A 32 -30.54 1.38 17.67
N ALA A 33 -31.17 1.18 16.51
CA ALA A 33 -32.61 1.26 16.35
C ALA A 33 -33.08 0.17 15.38
N GLY A 34 -34.23 -0.43 15.65
CA GLY A 34 -34.72 -1.53 14.83
C GLY A 34 -36.10 -2.01 15.20
N ILE A 35 -36.40 -3.23 14.78
CA ILE A 35 -37.68 -3.89 15.02
C ILE A 35 -37.45 -5.22 15.71
N ASN A 36 -38.43 -5.65 16.51
CA ASN A 36 -38.42 -6.95 17.17
C ASN A 36 -39.62 -7.82 16.80
N ARG A 37 -39.46 -9.11 17.07
CA ARG A 37 -40.51 -10.13 17.11
C ARG A 37 -40.43 -10.85 18.44
N PHE A 38 -41.54 -10.89 19.17
CA PHE A 38 -41.68 -11.74 20.34
C PHE A 38 -42.19 -13.12 19.92
N ASP A 39 -41.50 -14.17 20.36
CA ASP A 39 -41.89 -15.56 20.15
C ASP A 39 -42.08 -16.20 21.54
N GLY A 40 -43.35 -16.29 21.94
CA GLY A 40 -43.80 -16.87 23.20
C GLY A 40 -45.06 -17.71 22.96
N ASP A 41 -45.79 -18.06 24.01
CA ASP A 41 -46.84 -19.08 23.96
C ASP A 41 -48.18 -18.60 23.37
N ILE A 42 -48.28 -17.32 23.01
CA ILE A 42 -49.48 -16.75 22.37
C ILE A 42 -49.54 -17.22 20.91
N GLN A 43 -50.24 -18.33 20.69
CA GLN A 43 -50.50 -18.89 19.37
C GLN A 43 -51.15 -17.86 18.44
N GLN A 44 -50.45 -17.54 17.36
CA GLN A 44 -50.84 -16.53 16.38
C GLN A 44 -51.78 -17.10 15.31
N ALA A 45 -52.42 -16.22 14.54
CA ALA A 45 -53.29 -16.64 13.45
C ALA A 45 -52.52 -17.45 12.41
N TYR A 46 -52.99 -18.67 12.14
CA TYR A 46 -52.35 -19.67 11.26
C TYR A 46 -52.15 -19.20 9.81
N ASN A 47 -52.80 -18.12 9.38
CA ASN A 47 -52.79 -17.62 7.99
C ASN A 47 -52.25 -16.18 7.84
N SER A 48 -51.45 -15.67 8.78
CA SER A 48 -50.84 -14.34 8.63
C SER A 48 -49.40 -14.41 8.09
N LEU A 49 -49.11 -13.71 7.00
CA LEU A 49 -47.75 -13.53 6.47
C LEU A 49 -46.86 -12.69 7.41
N ILE A 50 -47.46 -11.84 8.24
CA ILE A 50 -46.75 -11.02 9.23
C ILE A 50 -47.29 -11.38 10.62
N PRO A 51 -46.46 -11.95 11.51
CA PRO A 51 -46.81 -12.23 12.90
C PRO A 51 -47.38 -11.01 13.62
N THR A 52 -48.44 -11.17 14.43
CA THR A 52 -49.00 -10.06 15.23
C THR A 52 -48.03 -9.60 16.33
N SER A 53 -47.01 -10.42 16.61
CA SER A 53 -45.93 -10.09 17.54
C SER A 53 -44.75 -9.33 16.91
N PHE A 54 -44.82 -9.04 15.61
CA PHE A 54 -43.77 -8.37 14.85
C PHE A 54 -43.95 -6.84 14.83
N GLY A 55 -42.82 -6.12 14.73
CA GLY A 55 -42.80 -4.73 14.27
C GLY A 55 -42.77 -3.68 15.38
N LYS A 56 -42.50 -4.07 16.63
CA LYS A 56 -42.26 -3.09 17.69
C LYS A 56 -40.87 -2.47 17.57
N VAL A 57 -40.81 -1.15 17.63
CA VAL A 57 -39.57 -0.39 17.52
C VAL A 57 -38.73 -0.61 18.78
N THR A 58 -37.51 -1.10 18.59
CA THR A 58 -36.52 -1.32 19.64
C THR A 58 -35.43 -0.28 19.52
N LEU A 59 -35.01 0.26 20.67
CA LEU A 59 -33.92 1.22 20.75
C LEU A 59 -32.88 0.73 21.74
N GLY A 60 -31.62 0.95 21.44
CA GLY A 60 -30.54 0.56 22.33
C GLY A 60 -29.20 1.13 21.92
N GLY A 61 -28.18 0.63 22.59
CA GLY A 61 -26.80 1.01 22.34
C GLY A 61 -25.86 0.15 23.15
N SER A 62 -24.58 0.24 22.83
CA SER A 62 -23.54 -0.51 23.52
C SER A 62 -22.28 0.30 23.67
N VAL A 63 -21.50 -0.05 24.68
CA VAL A 63 -20.12 0.40 24.84
C VAL A 63 -19.24 -0.84 24.72
N GLU A 64 -18.24 -0.76 23.84
CA GLU A 64 -17.39 -1.89 23.49
C GLU A 64 -15.92 -1.50 23.60
N TYR A 65 -15.14 -2.38 24.23
CA TYR A 65 -13.70 -2.31 24.35
C TYR A 65 -13.05 -3.45 23.57
N VAL A 66 -12.21 -3.10 22.60
CA VAL A 66 -11.46 -4.07 21.80
C VAL A 66 -10.20 -4.50 22.54
N VAL A 67 -10.17 -5.77 22.97
CA VAL A 67 -9.02 -6.36 23.66
C VAL A 67 -7.93 -6.72 22.64
N PHE A 68 -8.33 -7.41 21.57
CA PHE A 68 -7.52 -7.79 20.42
C PHE A 68 -8.29 -7.49 19.12
N PRO A 69 -7.65 -7.34 17.95
CA PRO A 69 -8.35 -7.14 16.69
C PRO A 69 -9.41 -8.22 16.37
N THR A 70 -9.26 -9.41 16.95
CA THR A 70 -10.18 -10.55 16.84
C THR A 70 -11.23 -10.62 17.95
N LEU A 71 -11.01 -9.97 19.11
CA LEU A 71 -11.83 -10.13 20.31
C LEU A 71 -12.10 -8.78 20.98
N SER A 72 -13.37 -8.49 21.20
CA SER A 72 -13.82 -7.38 22.04
C SER A 72 -14.78 -7.85 23.13
N ILE A 73 -14.93 -7.01 24.15
CA ILE A 73 -15.89 -7.17 25.22
C ILE A 73 -16.73 -5.91 25.31
N GLY A 74 -17.97 -6.02 25.74
CA GLY A 74 -18.84 -4.86 25.83
C GLY A 74 -20.03 -5.07 26.75
N MET A 75 -20.74 -3.96 26.94
CA MET A 75 -22.01 -3.92 27.64
C MET A 75 -23.04 -3.29 26.72
N ASP A 76 -24.24 -3.86 26.66
CA ASP A 76 -25.35 -3.30 25.92
C ASP A 76 -26.58 -3.02 26.78
N TYR A 77 -27.37 -2.07 26.32
CA TYR A 77 -28.68 -1.75 26.86
C TYR A 77 -29.70 -1.63 25.72
N TYR A 78 -30.85 -2.28 25.86
CA TYR A 78 -31.96 -2.18 24.92
C TYR A 78 -33.30 -1.99 25.65
N TYR A 79 -34.07 -1.02 25.17
CA TYR A 79 -35.50 -0.93 25.42
C TYR A 79 -36.26 -1.70 24.33
N VAL A 80 -36.91 -2.77 24.74
CA VAL A 80 -37.57 -3.77 23.90
C VAL A 80 -39.07 -3.80 24.26
N PRO A 81 -39.90 -3.01 23.60
CA PRO A 81 -41.35 -3.14 23.72
C PRO A 81 -41.80 -4.42 23.01
N LEU A 82 -42.65 -5.21 23.66
CA LEU A 82 -43.19 -6.46 23.16
C LEU A 82 -44.70 -6.29 22.92
N ALA A 83 -45.24 -7.02 21.96
CA ALA A 83 -46.66 -7.25 21.87
C ALA A 83 -46.93 -8.58 21.19
N ALA A 84 -48.12 -9.13 21.39
CA ALA A 84 -48.64 -10.26 20.64
C ALA A 84 -50.16 -10.25 20.73
N LYS A 85 -50.84 -10.72 19.69
CA LYS A 85 -52.30 -10.81 19.67
C LYS A 85 -52.75 -12.16 19.15
N LYS A 86 -53.72 -12.75 19.84
CA LYS A 86 -54.45 -13.94 19.40
C LYS A 86 -55.84 -13.52 18.94
N VAL A 87 -56.16 -13.81 17.68
CA VAL A 87 -57.48 -13.56 17.08
C VAL A 87 -58.25 -14.87 16.91
N ALA A 88 -59.58 -14.80 16.88
CA ALA A 88 -60.41 -15.97 16.65
C ALA A 88 -60.19 -16.56 15.26
N LYS A 89 -60.25 -17.90 15.17
CA LYS A 89 -60.09 -18.62 13.89
C LYS A 89 -61.15 -18.23 12.85
N ASN A 90 -62.35 -17.86 13.31
CA ASN A 90 -63.51 -17.61 12.46
C ASN A 90 -63.85 -16.12 12.30
N ASP A 91 -63.24 -15.24 13.10
CA ASP A 91 -63.41 -13.79 13.00
C ASP A 91 -62.09 -13.08 13.33
N PRO A 92 -61.38 -12.53 12.32
CA PRO A 92 -60.12 -11.83 12.54
C PRO A 92 -60.27 -10.49 13.29
N ASN A 93 -61.49 -9.95 13.42
CA ASN A 93 -61.76 -8.74 14.21
C ASN A 93 -61.98 -9.05 15.70
N PHE A 94 -62.21 -10.31 16.06
CA PHE A 94 -62.39 -10.72 17.45
C PHE A 94 -61.06 -11.10 18.08
N ILE A 95 -60.58 -10.24 19.00
CA ILE A 95 -59.33 -10.45 19.74
C ILE A 95 -59.61 -11.31 20.98
N ILE A 96 -59.08 -12.54 20.97
CA ILE A 96 -59.20 -13.46 22.09
C ILE A 96 -58.22 -13.09 23.20
N ALA A 97 -56.98 -12.71 22.85
CA ALA A 97 -55.98 -12.27 23.80
C ALA A 97 -55.09 -11.18 23.21
N ASP A 98 -54.76 -10.19 24.04
CA ASP A 98 -53.87 -9.07 23.71
C ASP A 98 -52.80 -8.95 24.78
N PHE A 99 -51.54 -9.03 24.35
CA PHE A 99 -50.37 -8.89 25.19
C PHE A 99 -49.58 -7.65 24.78
N THR A 100 -49.19 -6.86 25.78
CA THR A 100 -48.25 -5.76 25.62
C THR A 100 -47.22 -5.78 26.75
N GLY A 101 -45.95 -5.77 26.37
CA GLY A 101 -44.81 -5.74 27.29
C GLY A 101 -43.93 -4.52 27.06
N LYS A 102 -43.32 -4.02 28.14
CA LYS A 102 -42.22 -3.06 28.09
C LYS A 102 -41.05 -3.66 28.84
N MET A 103 -39.99 -4.01 28.11
CA MET A 103 -38.82 -4.68 28.67
C MET A 103 -37.57 -3.83 28.48
N ASN A 104 -36.74 -3.81 29.51
CA ASN A 104 -35.40 -3.25 29.45
C ASN A 104 -34.42 -4.39 29.64
N ASN A 105 -33.39 -4.43 28.82
CA ASN A 105 -32.38 -5.47 28.81
C ASN A 105 -31.02 -4.83 29.00
N VAL A 106 -30.23 -5.35 29.94
CA VAL A 106 -28.80 -5.05 30.06
C VAL A 106 -28.01 -6.34 29.89
N SER A 107 -26.92 -6.32 29.12
CA SER A 107 -26.07 -7.50 29.01
C SER A 107 -24.58 -7.17 28.95
N LEU A 108 -23.77 -8.13 29.38
CA LEU A 108 -22.35 -8.18 29.10
C LEU A 108 -22.12 -9.21 27.99
N PHE A 109 -21.31 -8.85 27.00
CA PHE A 109 -21.05 -9.71 25.86
C PHE A 109 -19.56 -9.74 25.48
N GLY A 110 -19.14 -10.88 24.97
CA GLY A 110 -17.91 -11.02 24.19
C GLY A 110 -18.25 -11.00 22.71
N SER A 111 -17.33 -10.50 21.90
CA SER A 111 -17.51 -10.31 20.46
C SER A 111 -16.28 -10.78 19.71
N LEU A 112 -16.50 -11.59 18.68
CA LEU A 112 -15.45 -12.16 17.83
C LEU A 112 -15.57 -11.61 16.42
N ASN A 113 -14.47 -11.07 15.89
CA ASN A 113 -14.37 -10.69 14.48
C ASN A 113 -14.08 -11.93 13.63
N LEU A 114 -15.08 -12.39 12.89
CA LEU A 114 -14.97 -13.61 12.08
C LEU A 114 -14.00 -13.42 10.91
N ILE A 115 -13.97 -12.24 10.27
CA ILE A 115 -13.04 -11.98 9.16
C ILE A 115 -11.60 -12.07 9.64
N LYS A 116 -11.28 -11.42 10.77
CA LYS A 116 -9.93 -11.45 11.35
C LYS A 116 -9.57 -12.80 11.96
N ALA A 117 -10.55 -13.59 12.40
CA ALA A 117 -10.31 -14.95 12.91
C ALA A 117 -9.85 -15.92 11.80
N PHE A 118 -10.42 -15.82 10.60
CA PHE A 118 -10.04 -16.67 9.45
C PHE A 118 -8.92 -16.07 8.60
N ASN A 119 -8.85 -14.74 8.49
CA ASN A 119 -7.81 -14.03 7.77
C ASN A 119 -7.29 -12.84 8.61
N PRO A 120 -6.30 -13.08 9.50
CA PRO A 120 -5.75 -12.05 10.38
C PRO A 120 -5.17 -10.82 9.63
N ALA A 121 -4.61 -11.05 8.45
CA ALA A 121 -4.01 -10.01 7.60
C ALA A 121 -5.03 -9.12 6.87
N SER A 122 -6.32 -9.48 6.88
CA SER A 122 -7.36 -8.74 6.14
C SER A 122 -7.45 -7.27 6.54
N THR A 123 -7.36 -6.36 5.58
CA THR A 123 -7.52 -4.90 5.74
C THR A 123 -8.91 -4.42 5.32
N SER A 124 -9.87 -5.33 5.19
CA SER A 124 -11.21 -5.02 4.71
C SER A 124 -11.91 -3.96 5.56
N ARG A 125 -12.60 -3.03 4.90
CA ARG A 125 -13.50 -2.08 5.56
C ARG A 125 -14.77 -2.75 6.08
N TRP A 126 -15.06 -3.97 5.64
CA TRP A 126 -16.16 -4.79 6.15
C TRP A 126 -15.73 -5.56 7.40
N GLY A 127 -16.65 -5.69 8.36
CA GLY A 127 -16.51 -6.49 9.56
C GLY A 127 -17.70 -7.43 9.72
N ILE A 128 -17.44 -8.69 10.05
CA ILE A 128 -18.47 -9.64 10.48
C ILE A 128 -18.16 -10.03 11.92
N TRP A 129 -19.11 -9.79 12.82
CA TRP A 129 -18.92 -9.98 14.25
C TRP A 129 -19.97 -10.91 14.82
N ALA A 130 -19.54 -11.96 15.51
CA ALA A 130 -20.40 -12.82 16.30
C ALA A 130 -20.29 -12.41 17.77
N ASN A 131 -21.41 -12.09 18.42
CA ASN A 131 -21.42 -11.72 19.84
C ASN A 131 -22.28 -12.70 20.64
N ALA A 132 -21.80 -13.06 21.82
CA ALA A 132 -22.51 -13.90 22.77
C ALA A 132 -22.28 -13.37 24.19
N GLY A 133 -23.27 -13.51 25.07
CA GLY A 133 -23.20 -12.93 26.40
C GLY A 133 -24.19 -13.47 27.40
N LEU A 134 -24.33 -12.72 28.49
CA LEU A 134 -25.32 -12.94 29.55
C LEU A 134 -25.93 -11.60 29.93
N GLY A 135 -27.24 -11.60 30.13
CA GLY A 135 -27.97 -10.39 30.46
C GLY A 135 -29.07 -10.58 31.47
N PHE A 136 -29.53 -9.45 31.97
CA PHE A 136 -30.61 -9.32 32.92
C PHE A 136 -31.67 -8.38 32.33
N ALA A 137 -32.93 -8.79 32.40
CA ALA A 137 -34.06 -8.04 31.92
C ALA A 137 -35.02 -7.73 33.05
N TRP A 138 -35.59 -6.53 33.02
CA TRP A 138 -36.73 -6.16 33.84
C TRP A 138 -37.85 -5.64 32.96
N TYR A 139 -39.07 -6.08 33.25
CA TYR A 139 -40.20 -5.84 32.38
C TYR A 139 -41.50 -5.64 33.15
N LYS A 140 -42.39 -4.89 32.50
CA LYS A 140 -43.80 -4.83 32.82
C LYS A 140 -44.60 -5.43 31.67
N SER A 141 -45.47 -6.37 31.97
CA SER A 141 -46.38 -6.96 30.99
C SER A 141 -47.83 -6.80 31.42
N LEU A 142 -48.67 -6.57 30.42
CA LEU A 142 -50.12 -6.59 30.55
C LEU A 142 -50.65 -7.63 29.57
N TYR A 143 -51.49 -8.51 30.08
CA TYR A 143 -52.18 -9.52 29.32
C TYR A 143 -53.67 -9.37 29.56
N TYR A 144 -54.42 -9.21 28.49
CA TYR A 144 -55.88 -9.16 28.51
C TYR A 144 -56.45 -10.28 27.65
N THR A 145 -57.51 -10.94 28.11
CA THR A 145 -58.22 -11.95 27.32
C THR A 145 -59.72 -11.94 27.58
N ASP A 146 -60.52 -12.11 26.52
CA ASP A 146 -61.99 -12.10 26.58
C ASP A 146 -62.58 -13.51 26.68
N ARG A 147 -61.94 -14.38 27.48
CA ARG A 147 -62.39 -15.76 27.73
C ARG A 147 -63.47 -15.83 28.81
N ALA A 148 -64.52 -15.01 28.69
CA ALA A 148 -65.62 -15.02 29.64
C ALA A 148 -66.27 -16.42 29.71
N GLY A 149 -66.20 -17.07 30.87
CA GLY A 149 -66.84 -18.37 31.14
C GLY A 149 -65.96 -19.61 30.97
N GLU A 150 -64.70 -19.48 30.53
CA GLU A 150 -63.75 -20.60 30.56
C GLU A 150 -63.13 -20.76 31.95
N THR A 151 -62.85 -22.00 32.37
CA THR A 151 -62.07 -22.27 33.58
C THR A 151 -60.79 -22.99 33.20
N LEU A 152 -59.63 -22.45 33.60
CA LEU A 152 -58.35 -23.12 33.42
C LEU A 152 -57.84 -23.60 34.78
N ARG A 153 -57.24 -24.77 34.77
CA ARG A 153 -56.65 -25.41 35.94
C ARG A 153 -55.13 -25.31 35.81
N ASP A 154 -54.45 -24.71 36.78
CA ASP A 154 -52.99 -24.68 36.78
C ASP A 154 -52.40 -26.09 37.03
N GLY A 155 -51.07 -26.22 36.93
CA GLY A 155 -50.35 -27.46 37.25
C GLY A 155 -50.48 -27.92 38.72
N HIS A 156 -51.12 -27.12 39.59
CA HIS A 156 -51.37 -27.40 41.00
C HIS A 156 -52.87 -27.67 41.30
N GLY A 157 -53.73 -27.64 40.30
CA GLY A 157 -55.15 -27.94 40.43
C GLY A 157 -56.06 -26.74 40.74
N ASN A 158 -55.54 -25.52 40.83
CA ASN A 158 -56.30 -24.29 41.12
C ASN A 158 -57.07 -23.83 39.89
N LEU A 159 -58.35 -23.45 40.07
CA LEU A 159 -59.19 -22.92 39.00
C LEU A 159 -59.07 -21.39 38.92
N TYR A 160 -58.83 -20.91 37.71
CA TYR A 160 -58.82 -19.48 37.38
C TYR A 160 -60.03 -19.16 36.49
N THR A 161 -60.77 -18.11 36.87
CA THR A 161 -61.96 -17.58 36.16
C THR A 161 -61.74 -16.16 35.62
N ASP A 162 -60.66 -15.50 36.04
CA ASP A 162 -60.15 -14.24 35.48
C ASP A 162 -58.72 -14.52 35.00
N PHE A 163 -58.49 -14.23 33.72
CA PHE A 163 -57.24 -14.52 33.02
C PHE A 163 -56.48 -13.26 32.65
N ASN A 164 -57.00 -12.09 33.03
CA ASN A 164 -56.27 -10.84 32.89
C ASN A 164 -55.14 -10.83 33.93
N ASP A 165 -53.90 -10.70 33.47
CA ASP A 165 -52.73 -10.66 34.32
C ASP A 165 -51.90 -9.42 34.03
N THR A 166 -51.28 -8.87 35.08
CA THR A 166 -50.35 -7.77 34.98
C THR A 166 -49.13 -8.11 35.82
N ILE A 167 -47.98 -8.21 35.16
CA ILE A 167 -46.70 -8.35 35.83
C ILE A 167 -46.08 -6.96 35.89
N ASN A 168 -45.99 -6.37 37.08
CA ASN A 168 -45.38 -5.05 37.25
C ASN A 168 -43.87 -5.10 37.48
N ASP A 169 -43.37 -6.16 38.12
CA ASP A 169 -41.96 -6.29 38.54
C ASP A 169 -41.32 -7.56 37.96
N GLY A 170 -41.53 -7.79 36.65
CA GLY A 170 -40.96 -8.90 35.93
C GLY A 170 -39.43 -8.81 35.88
N ARG A 171 -38.75 -9.94 36.12
CA ARG A 171 -37.29 -10.07 36.05
C ARG A 171 -36.93 -11.37 35.37
N ALA A 172 -35.98 -11.36 34.44
CA ALA A 172 -35.50 -12.55 33.75
C ALA A 172 -34.01 -12.45 33.47
N MET A 173 -33.33 -13.61 33.41
CA MET A 173 -32.01 -13.70 32.80
C MET A 173 -32.19 -14.05 31.32
N PHE A 174 -31.28 -13.58 30.48
CA PHE A 174 -31.30 -13.92 29.06
C PHE A 174 -29.90 -14.13 28.50
N TYR A 175 -29.85 -14.86 27.38
CA TYR A 175 -28.64 -15.19 26.65
C TYR A 175 -28.72 -14.51 25.28
N PRO A 176 -28.04 -13.37 25.07
CA PRO A 176 -27.98 -12.76 23.75
C PRO A 176 -26.98 -13.49 22.85
N ILE A 177 -27.43 -13.83 21.66
CA ILE A 177 -26.60 -14.25 20.53
C ILE A 177 -26.88 -13.28 19.39
N THR A 178 -25.83 -12.72 18.80
CA THR A 178 -25.99 -11.71 17.76
C THR A 178 -24.96 -11.88 16.65
N LEU A 179 -25.37 -11.53 15.43
CA LEU A 179 -24.49 -11.43 14.27
C LEU A 179 -24.57 -10.00 13.74
N LEU A 180 -23.43 -9.35 13.60
CA LEU A 180 -23.31 -7.99 13.12
C LEU A 180 -22.51 -7.98 11.82
N PHE A 181 -23.10 -7.37 10.81
CA PHE A 181 -22.41 -6.98 9.58
C PHE A 181 -22.16 -5.47 9.64
N GLU A 182 -20.90 -5.06 9.63
CA GLU A 182 -20.49 -3.66 9.78
C GLU A 182 -19.65 -3.20 8.59
N TYR A 183 -19.87 -1.97 8.14
CA TYR A 183 -19.06 -1.26 7.18
C TYR A 183 -18.43 -0.01 7.79
N ASN A 184 -17.11 0.08 7.70
CA ASN A 184 -16.34 1.21 8.17
C ASN A 184 -16.33 2.35 7.14
N ILE A 185 -17.15 3.38 7.38
CA ILE A 185 -17.25 4.56 6.52
C ILE A 185 -15.99 5.44 6.68
N SER A 186 -15.54 5.62 7.92
CA SER A 186 -14.36 6.42 8.23
C SER A 186 -13.56 5.78 9.38
N LYS A 187 -12.43 6.41 9.74
CA LYS A 187 -11.63 5.98 10.90
C LYS A 187 -12.46 5.98 12.19
N SER A 188 -13.41 6.92 12.33
CA SER A 188 -14.21 7.13 13.53
C SER A 188 -15.64 6.59 13.45
N ILE A 189 -16.20 6.37 12.26
CA ILE A 189 -17.62 6.04 12.08
C ILE A 189 -17.78 4.73 11.31
N ALA A 190 -18.70 3.88 11.78
CA ALA A 190 -19.14 2.70 11.05
C ALA A 190 -20.67 2.56 11.10
N LEU A 191 -21.23 1.95 10.06
CA LEU A 191 -22.64 1.57 10.00
C LEU A 191 -22.75 0.06 9.96
N GLY A 192 -23.76 -0.50 10.59
CA GLY A 192 -23.97 -1.94 10.56
C GLY A 192 -25.42 -2.35 10.65
N ILE A 193 -25.66 -3.62 10.33
CA ILE A 193 -26.93 -4.31 10.50
C ILE A 193 -26.65 -5.45 11.47
N LYS A 194 -27.43 -5.53 12.55
CA LYS A 194 -27.25 -6.49 13.64
C LYS A 194 -28.52 -7.30 13.82
N GLY A 195 -28.39 -8.61 13.63
CA GLY A 195 -29.41 -9.59 13.97
C GLY A 195 -29.19 -10.08 15.40
N HIS A 196 -30.25 -10.14 16.19
CA HIS A 196 -30.23 -10.57 17.59
C HIS A 196 -31.22 -11.69 17.81
N VAL A 197 -30.81 -12.68 18.59
CA VAL A 197 -31.70 -13.67 19.19
C VAL A 197 -31.41 -13.66 20.69
N ARG A 198 -32.44 -13.46 21.51
CA ARG A 198 -32.34 -13.47 22.97
C ARG A 198 -33.27 -14.54 23.50
N GLY A 199 -32.71 -15.58 24.12
CA GLY A 199 -33.49 -16.58 24.85
C GLY A 199 -33.56 -16.21 26.32
N TYR A 200 -34.76 -16.22 26.89
CA TYR A 200 -35.00 -15.89 28.30
C TYR A 200 -35.12 -17.18 29.12
N ASN A 201 -34.74 -17.13 30.40
CA ASN A 201 -34.88 -18.26 31.32
C ASN A 201 -36.28 -18.39 31.93
N LYS A 202 -37.22 -17.55 31.47
CA LYS A 202 -38.63 -17.57 31.88
C LYS A 202 -39.48 -17.95 30.68
N ASP A 203 -40.58 -18.61 31.01
CA ASP A 203 -41.53 -19.25 30.10
C ASP A 203 -42.94 -18.64 30.31
N TYR A 204 -42.97 -17.39 30.76
CA TYR A 204 -44.16 -16.69 31.26
C TYR A 204 -43.94 -15.17 31.29
N ILE A 205 -43.25 -14.63 30.29
CA ILE A 205 -43.08 -13.17 30.18
C ILE A 205 -44.45 -12.50 29.92
N GLU A 206 -45.37 -13.22 29.30
CA GLU A 206 -46.71 -12.82 28.93
C GLU A 206 -47.77 -13.04 30.01
N GLN A 207 -47.84 -14.21 30.66
CA GLN A 207 -48.85 -14.51 31.68
C GLN A 207 -48.36 -15.55 32.70
N ARG A 208 -48.80 -15.44 33.97
CA ARG A 208 -48.41 -16.40 35.03
C ARG A 208 -49.21 -17.70 35.09
N ILE A 209 -50.37 -17.75 34.45
CA ILE A 209 -51.38 -18.82 34.66
C ILE A 209 -51.21 -20.01 33.69
N GLN A 210 -50.70 -19.77 32.48
CA GLN A 210 -50.48 -20.79 31.45
C GLN A 210 -49.07 -20.60 30.94
N HIS A 211 -48.26 -21.64 31.08
CA HIS A 211 -46.89 -21.69 30.58
C HIS A 211 -46.80 -22.84 29.57
N GLY A 212 -46.01 -22.63 28.53
CA GLY A 212 -45.63 -23.64 27.56
C GLY A 212 -44.63 -24.63 28.16
N VAL A 213 -43.86 -25.24 27.27
CA VAL A 213 -42.73 -26.11 27.63
C VAL A 213 -41.40 -25.56 27.09
N THR A 214 -41.43 -24.36 26.51
CA THR A 214 -40.36 -23.80 25.68
C THR A 214 -40.14 -22.35 26.02
N ASN A 215 -38.98 -22.07 26.64
CA ASN A 215 -38.49 -20.73 26.92
C ASN A 215 -38.83 -19.67 25.86
N ASP A 216 -39.16 -18.47 26.31
CA ASP A 216 -39.48 -17.34 25.44
C ASP A 216 -38.24 -16.83 24.68
N TYR A 217 -38.44 -16.43 23.42
CA TYR A 217 -37.42 -15.82 22.58
C TYR A 217 -37.83 -14.44 22.07
N VAL A 218 -36.85 -13.54 21.97
CA VAL A 218 -37.01 -12.27 21.25
C VAL A 218 -35.98 -12.23 20.14
N GLU A 219 -36.48 -12.05 18.92
CA GLU A 219 -35.67 -11.78 17.74
C GLU A 219 -35.69 -10.29 17.44
N MET A 220 -34.55 -9.73 17.06
CA MET A 220 -34.47 -8.32 16.69
C MET A 220 -33.57 -8.12 15.47
N LEU A 221 -33.93 -7.14 14.66
CA LEU A 221 -33.08 -6.66 13.57
C LEU A 221 -32.87 -5.16 13.79
N THR A 222 -31.63 -4.75 14.06
CA THR A 222 -31.28 -3.36 14.33
C THR A 222 -30.28 -2.83 13.32
N LEU A 223 -30.42 -1.55 12.99
CA LEU A 223 -29.38 -0.75 12.36
C LEU A 223 -28.50 -0.18 13.47
N GLN A 224 -27.19 -0.17 13.24
CA GLN A 224 -26.16 0.28 14.17
C GLN A 224 -25.39 1.43 13.57
N LEU A 225 -25.27 2.52 14.33
CA LEU A 225 -24.28 3.58 14.10
C LEU A 225 -23.22 3.47 15.20
N ARG A 226 -21.96 3.29 14.80
CA ARG A 226 -20.84 3.19 15.73
C ARG A 226 -19.95 4.42 15.64
N TYR A 227 -19.61 4.96 16.80
CA TYR A 227 -18.57 5.97 16.95
C TYR A 227 -17.38 5.39 17.72
N LYS A 228 -16.18 5.56 17.17
CA LYS A 228 -14.91 5.10 17.72
C LYS A 228 -14.17 6.29 18.28
N PHE A 229 -13.90 6.27 19.58
CA PHE A 229 -13.27 7.40 20.26
C PHE A 229 -11.84 7.60 19.75
N LYS A 230 -11.33 8.85 19.79
CA LYS A 230 -9.92 9.19 19.51
C LYS A 230 -9.34 8.69 18.17
N ALA A 231 -10.18 8.32 17.21
CA ALA A 231 -9.75 7.86 15.87
C ALA A 231 -9.60 9.01 14.85
N LYS A 232 -9.36 10.25 15.34
CA LYS A 232 -9.40 11.49 14.56
C LYS A 232 -8.01 12.14 14.38
N ASP A 233 -7.09 11.96 15.33
CA ASP A 233 -5.78 12.62 15.38
C ASP A 233 -4.63 11.58 15.29
N ASP A 234 -4.38 11.04 14.10
CA ASP A 234 -3.30 10.06 13.77
C ASP A 234 -3.42 8.64 14.32
N ARG A 235 -4.32 8.37 15.27
CA ARG A 235 -4.51 7.02 15.84
C ARG A 235 -5.54 6.21 15.05
N GLN A 236 -5.17 4.99 14.64
CA GLN A 236 -6.12 4.03 14.09
C GLN A 236 -6.94 3.36 15.21
N HIS A 237 -8.14 2.89 14.86
CA HIS A 237 -8.94 2.06 15.76
C HIS A 237 -8.70 0.59 15.43
N THR A 238 -8.49 -0.24 16.45
CA THR A 238 -8.23 -1.69 16.33
C THR A 238 -9.29 -2.47 15.53
N ARG A 239 -10.54 -1.97 15.50
CA ARG A 239 -11.65 -2.51 14.69
C ARG A 239 -11.57 -2.20 13.18
N ASN A 240 -10.67 -1.32 12.75
CA ASN A 240 -10.45 -0.94 11.35
C ASN A 240 -8.97 -0.56 11.13
N PRO A 241 -8.05 -1.55 11.14
CA PRO A 241 -6.67 -1.34 10.74
C PRO A 241 -6.65 -1.02 9.25
N VAL A 242 -6.55 0.26 8.90
CA VAL A 242 -6.13 0.63 7.54
C VAL A 242 -4.66 0.27 7.46
N GLU A 243 -4.25 -0.35 6.37
CA GLU A 243 -2.88 -0.73 6.03
C GLU A 243 -1.83 -0.08 6.95
N ILE A 244 -1.19 -0.91 7.77
CA ILE A 244 0.16 -0.63 8.23
C ILE A 244 0.95 -0.63 6.92
N GLU A 245 1.05 0.53 6.28
CA GLU A 245 2.21 0.84 5.46
C GLU A 245 3.38 0.32 6.28
N GLU A 246 4.14 -0.63 5.73
CA GLU A 246 5.33 -1.21 6.35
C GLU A 246 6.27 -0.07 6.77
N THR A 247 5.97 0.51 7.91
CA THR A 247 6.92 1.14 8.78
C THR A 247 7.68 -0.07 9.28
N ALA A 248 8.61 -0.54 8.43
CA ALA A 248 9.92 -0.97 8.87
C ALA A 248 10.16 -0.21 10.15
N THR A 249 10.03 -0.96 11.24
CA THR A 249 9.88 -0.38 12.57
C THR A 249 10.92 0.70 12.68
N LYS A 250 10.63 1.86 13.29
CA LYS A 250 11.65 2.91 13.43
C LYS A 250 12.99 2.33 13.90
N SER A 251 12.95 1.25 14.69
CA SER A 251 14.07 0.36 15.02
C SER A 251 14.73 -0.44 13.88
N GLU A 252 14.02 -0.99 12.89
CA GLU A 252 14.59 -1.56 11.66
C GLU A 252 15.15 -0.49 10.74
N LEU A 253 14.50 0.68 10.64
CA LEU A 253 15.05 1.81 9.89
C LEU A 253 16.32 2.34 10.56
N ASP A 254 16.31 2.49 11.88
CA ASP A 254 17.47 2.88 12.69
C ASP A 254 18.55 1.79 12.63
N ARG A 255 18.19 0.49 12.63
CA ARG A 255 19.16 -0.61 12.45
C ARG A 255 19.73 -0.67 11.04
N LEU A 256 18.91 -0.45 10.01
CA LEU A 256 19.37 -0.37 8.63
C LEU A 256 20.24 0.87 8.44
N GLN A 257 19.88 1.99 9.07
CA GLN A 257 20.68 3.21 9.08
C GLN A 257 21.99 2.99 9.84
N ASP A 258 21.97 2.29 10.97
CA ASP A 258 23.17 1.90 11.72
C ASP A 258 24.02 0.90 10.93
N GLN A 259 23.41 -0.04 10.20
CA GLN A 259 24.10 -0.96 9.29
C GLN A 259 24.70 -0.21 8.09
N ILE A 260 23.99 0.77 7.52
CA ILE A 260 24.46 1.64 6.43
C ILE A 260 25.61 2.52 6.94
N ASN A 261 25.48 3.09 8.13
CA ASN A 261 26.53 3.91 8.76
C ASN A 261 27.73 3.06 9.18
N ALA A 262 27.52 1.78 9.52
CA ALA A 262 28.59 0.81 9.82
C ALA A 262 29.22 0.20 8.56
N ILE A 263 28.56 0.29 7.40
CA ILE A 263 29.20 0.09 6.10
C ILE A 263 30.14 1.28 5.91
N VAL A 264 31.39 1.10 6.34
CA VAL A 264 32.50 1.89 5.86
C VAL A 264 32.63 1.54 4.38
N ILE A 265 32.01 2.36 3.53
CA ILE A 265 32.34 2.37 2.10
C ILE A 265 33.83 2.68 2.08
N PRO A 266 34.71 1.77 1.64
CA PRO A 266 36.10 2.12 1.44
C PRO A 266 36.09 3.38 0.57
N GLY A 267 36.77 4.42 1.03
CA GLY A 267 36.89 5.67 0.29
C GLY A 267 37.24 5.41 -1.18
N PRO A 268 36.97 6.39 -2.07
CA PRO A 268 37.15 6.23 -3.50
C PRO A 268 38.43 5.46 -3.78
N ASP A 269 38.30 4.40 -4.58
CA ASP A 269 39.40 3.51 -4.97
C ASP A 269 40.66 4.37 -5.20
N PRO A 270 41.86 4.01 -4.68
CA PRO A 270 43.07 4.80 -4.88
C PRO A 270 43.36 5.12 -6.37
N ARG A 271 42.73 4.38 -7.30
CA ARG A 271 42.68 4.68 -8.74
C ARG A 271 41.85 5.91 -9.11
N ILE A 272 40.76 6.22 -8.40
CA ILE A 272 39.93 7.42 -8.59
C ILE A 272 40.69 8.66 -8.11
N ASP A 273 41.31 8.60 -6.93
CA ASP A 273 42.17 9.70 -6.45
C ASP A 273 43.38 9.93 -7.38
N ASP A 274 43.91 8.87 -7.99
CA ASP A 274 44.93 8.96 -9.03
C ASP A 274 44.39 9.58 -10.32
N LEU A 275 43.17 9.20 -10.73
CA LEU A 275 42.51 9.80 -11.89
C LEU A 275 42.26 11.29 -11.69
N ASP A 276 41.77 11.71 -10.53
CA ASP A 276 41.51 13.12 -10.23
C ASP A 276 42.82 13.93 -10.23
N ARG A 277 43.91 13.37 -9.69
CA ARG A 277 45.24 13.99 -9.79
C ARG A 277 45.73 14.11 -11.24
N ARG A 278 45.49 13.07 -12.05
CA ARG A 278 45.87 13.05 -13.47
C ARG A 278 45.01 13.98 -14.32
N LEU A 279 43.71 14.06 -14.02
CA LEU A 279 42.75 14.96 -14.66
C LEU A 279 43.13 16.40 -14.35
N LYS A 280 43.38 16.73 -13.08
CA LYS A 280 43.84 18.06 -12.68
C LYS A 280 45.14 18.44 -13.37
N LYS A 281 46.10 17.51 -13.47
CA LYS A 281 47.35 17.73 -14.22
C LYS A 281 47.11 17.96 -15.70
N LEU A 282 46.10 17.33 -16.30
CA LEU A 282 45.70 17.55 -17.69
C LEU A 282 44.98 18.90 -17.86
N GLU A 283 44.11 19.28 -16.94
CA GLU A 283 43.42 20.58 -16.92
C GLU A 283 44.43 21.73 -16.80
N ASP A 284 45.43 21.59 -15.94
CA ASP A 284 46.54 22.55 -15.80
C ASP A 284 47.35 22.69 -17.11
N ILE A 285 47.48 21.62 -17.90
CA ILE A 285 48.17 21.64 -19.21
C ILE A 285 47.27 22.21 -20.31
N LEU A 286 45.99 21.87 -20.28
CA LEU A 286 45.02 22.19 -21.34
C LEU A 286 44.51 23.63 -21.24
N CYS A 287 44.50 24.18 -20.03
CA CYS A 287 44.18 25.58 -19.76
C CYS A 287 42.87 26.06 -20.45
N PRO A 288 41.77 25.28 -20.39
CA PRO A 288 40.66 25.38 -21.33
C PRO A 288 39.86 26.69 -21.29
N ASP A 289 39.93 27.44 -20.17
CA ASP A 289 39.15 28.66 -19.93
C ASP A 289 40.06 29.92 -19.79
N GLY A 290 41.31 29.86 -20.24
CA GLY A 290 42.23 31.00 -20.22
C GLY A 290 41.84 32.09 -21.24
N PRO A 291 42.25 33.36 -21.04
CA PRO A 291 42.12 34.39 -22.07
C PRO A 291 42.94 33.97 -23.31
N ASP A 292 42.44 34.35 -24.49
CA ASP A 292 43.09 34.17 -25.79
C ASP A 292 43.25 35.58 -26.39
N THR A 293 44.47 36.12 -26.31
CA THR A 293 44.78 37.53 -26.60
C THR A 293 44.88 37.81 -28.09
N ASP A 294 45.38 36.87 -28.90
CA ASP A 294 45.55 37.04 -30.34
C ASP A 294 44.40 36.43 -31.16
N GLY A 295 43.53 35.65 -30.51
CA GLY A 295 42.26 35.16 -31.05
C GLY A 295 42.42 33.99 -32.02
N ASP A 296 43.54 33.26 -31.94
CA ASP A 296 43.84 32.15 -32.84
C ASP A 296 43.16 30.82 -32.44
N GLY A 297 42.51 30.79 -31.26
CA GLY A 297 41.81 29.64 -30.70
C GLY A 297 42.63 28.83 -29.66
N VAL A 298 43.82 29.30 -29.28
CA VAL A 298 44.66 28.72 -28.22
C VAL A 298 44.77 29.71 -27.05
N PRO A 299 44.37 29.33 -25.82
CA PRO A 299 44.50 30.23 -24.67
C PRO A 299 45.95 30.63 -24.39
N ASP A 300 46.18 31.87 -23.95
CA ASP A 300 47.49 32.51 -23.70
C ASP A 300 48.45 31.64 -22.86
N CYS A 301 47.91 30.85 -21.93
CA CYS A 301 48.70 29.97 -21.07
C CYS A 301 49.22 28.71 -21.78
N ARG A 302 48.69 28.38 -22.95
CA ARG A 302 49.11 27.26 -23.82
C ARG A 302 49.67 27.75 -25.15
N ASP A 303 49.50 29.03 -25.48
CA ASP A 303 49.99 29.63 -26.71
C ASP A 303 51.50 29.90 -26.67
N LEU A 304 52.22 29.32 -27.62
CA LEU A 304 53.66 29.49 -27.80
C LEU A 304 54.02 30.60 -28.79
N GLU A 305 53.08 31.08 -29.61
CA GLU A 305 53.27 32.19 -30.55
C GLU A 305 52.22 33.30 -30.30
N PRO A 306 52.42 34.16 -29.26
CA PRO A 306 51.42 35.11 -28.73
C PRO A 306 50.93 36.22 -29.65
N ASP A 307 51.34 36.22 -30.92
CA ASP A 307 51.05 37.24 -31.93
C ASP A 307 50.84 36.55 -33.29
N THR A 308 50.10 35.44 -33.32
CA THR A 308 49.83 34.71 -34.56
C THR A 308 48.96 35.55 -35.50
N PRO A 309 49.38 35.79 -36.75
CA PRO A 309 48.59 36.59 -37.68
C PRO A 309 47.23 35.96 -37.99
N GLU A 310 46.17 36.76 -37.88
CA GLU A 310 44.77 36.36 -38.09
C GLU A 310 44.57 35.58 -39.41
N GLY A 311 43.98 34.38 -39.32
CA GLY A 311 43.69 33.52 -40.47
C GLY A 311 44.76 32.48 -40.83
N ASN A 312 45.77 32.28 -39.98
CA ASN A 312 46.62 31.09 -40.00
C ASN A 312 46.02 29.98 -39.13
N GLN A 313 46.32 28.72 -39.46
CA GLN A 313 45.94 27.58 -38.62
C GLN A 313 47.09 27.31 -37.65
N VAL A 314 46.77 27.15 -36.37
CA VAL A 314 47.75 26.79 -35.34
C VAL A 314 47.58 25.35 -34.89
N ASP A 315 48.66 24.77 -34.38
CA ASP A 315 48.62 23.45 -33.75
C ASP A 315 48.10 23.54 -32.30
N PHE A 316 48.05 22.41 -31.60
CA PHE A 316 47.56 22.33 -30.22
C PHE A 316 48.32 23.23 -29.22
N TRP A 317 49.51 23.72 -29.60
CA TRP A 317 50.39 24.55 -28.77
C TRP A 317 50.49 26.00 -29.27
N GLY A 318 49.58 26.46 -30.14
CA GLY A 318 49.61 27.84 -30.65
C GLY A 318 50.75 28.11 -31.62
N ARG A 319 51.24 27.09 -32.35
CA ARG A 319 52.27 27.30 -33.38
C ARG A 319 51.67 27.32 -34.77
N THR A 320 52.05 28.31 -35.56
CA THR A 320 51.62 28.49 -36.94
C THR A 320 51.98 27.28 -37.80
N ILE A 321 50.97 26.61 -38.34
CA ILE A 321 51.14 25.53 -39.30
C ILE A 321 51.44 26.17 -40.67
N PRO A 322 52.59 25.87 -41.32
CA PRO A 322 52.93 26.45 -42.61
C PRO A 322 51.87 26.15 -43.67
N LYS A 323 51.33 27.20 -44.32
CA LYS A 323 50.46 27.08 -45.51
C LYS A 323 51.24 26.42 -46.65
N GLY A 324 51.12 25.10 -46.75
CA GLY A 324 51.88 24.28 -47.69
C GLY A 324 51.87 22.79 -47.36
N THR A 325 51.49 22.39 -46.14
CA THR A 325 51.14 21.00 -45.85
C THR A 325 49.82 20.68 -46.53
N THR A 326 49.92 20.04 -47.69
CA THR A 326 48.79 19.48 -48.42
C THR A 326 47.96 18.63 -47.45
N TYR A 327 46.73 19.04 -47.20
CA TYR A 327 45.71 18.26 -46.51
C TYR A 327 45.38 17.08 -47.45
N GLU A 328 46.23 16.06 -47.46
CA GLU A 328 45.90 14.83 -48.16
C GLU A 328 44.67 14.24 -47.49
N PRO A 329 43.60 13.94 -48.24
CA PRO A 329 42.28 13.66 -47.68
C PRO A 329 42.40 12.60 -46.59
N GLU A 330 42.16 13.03 -45.36
CA GLU A 330 42.23 12.24 -44.15
C GLU A 330 41.36 11.00 -44.35
N ALA A 331 41.90 9.83 -44.03
CA ALA A 331 41.21 8.58 -44.22
C ALA A 331 40.10 8.47 -43.17
N PHE A 332 38.92 9.02 -43.48
CA PHE A 332 37.75 8.91 -42.63
C PHE A 332 37.26 7.48 -42.60
N ILE A 333 37.05 6.96 -41.39
CA ILE A 333 36.33 5.72 -41.14
C ILE A 333 34.88 6.07 -40.88
N TYR A 334 33.96 5.38 -41.53
CA TYR A 334 32.52 5.55 -41.33
C TYR A 334 31.94 4.37 -40.57
N PHE A 335 30.92 4.64 -39.76
CA PHE A 335 30.19 3.63 -39.01
C PHE A 335 28.70 3.71 -39.26
N ASP A 336 28.06 2.53 -39.27
CA ASP A 336 26.61 2.43 -39.25
C ASP A 336 25.99 2.98 -37.96
N PHE A 337 24.67 3.20 -37.99
CA PHE A 337 23.93 3.64 -36.81
C PHE A 337 24.15 2.69 -35.64
N ASP A 338 24.61 3.24 -34.52
CA ASP A 338 24.82 2.49 -33.28
C ASP A 338 25.74 1.26 -33.40
N ARG A 339 26.67 1.30 -34.37
CA ARG A 339 27.66 0.23 -34.60
C ARG A 339 29.09 0.73 -34.44
N THR A 340 29.97 -0.22 -34.18
CA THR A 340 31.44 -0.08 -34.14
C THR A 340 32.13 -1.00 -35.17
N ASN A 341 31.37 -1.70 -36.00
CA ASN A 341 31.89 -2.62 -37.00
C ASN A 341 32.68 -1.85 -38.07
N LEU A 342 33.82 -2.39 -38.47
CA LEU A 342 34.64 -1.87 -39.57
C LEU A 342 34.23 -2.54 -40.87
N ASP A 343 33.89 -1.75 -41.88
CA ASP A 343 33.63 -2.24 -43.23
C ASP A 343 34.92 -2.28 -44.08
N GLU A 344 34.81 -2.68 -45.34
CA GLU A 344 35.97 -2.78 -46.22
C GLU A 344 36.67 -1.43 -46.45
N GLU A 345 35.89 -0.33 -46.52
CA GLU A 345 36.42 1.02 -46.69
C GLU A 345 37.16 1.49 -45.44
N ALA A 346 36.65 1.17 -44.24
CA ALA A 346 37.33 1.39 -42.98
C ALA A 346 38.67 0.65 -42.93
N HIS A 347 38.72 -0.61 -43.35
CA HIS A 347 39.99 -1.36 -43.41
C HIS A 347 40.97 -0.76 -44.43
N LYS A 348 40.51 -0.18 -45.55
CA LYS A 348 41.38 0.56 -46.49
C LYS A 348 41.98 1.80 -45.83
N ALA A 349 41.17 2.58 -45.10
CA ALA A 349 41.62 3.75 -44.36
C ALA A 349 42.66 3.40 -43.28
N ILE A 350 42.39 2.35 -42.50
CA ILE A 350 43.30 1.84 -41.45
C ILE A 350 44.63 1.38 -42.07
N ARG A 351 44.59 0.70 -43.22
CA ARG A 351 45.81 0.25 -43.92
C ARG A 351 46.71 1.42 -44.32
N ILE A 352 46.12 2.52 -44.81
CA ILE A 352 46.86 3.72 -45.17
C ILE A 352 47.51 4.34 -43.92
N ALA A 353 46.75 4.44 -42.82
CA ALA A 353 47.27 4.95 -41.55
C ALA A 353 48.41 4.09 -40.99
N ALA A 354 48.26 2.76 -41.03
CA ALA A 354 49.29 1.82 -40.64
C ALA A 354 50.57 1.99 -41.47
N GLY A 355 50.44 2.14 -42.78
CA GLY A 355 51.59 2.39 -43.67
C GLY A 355 52.38 3.65 -43.27
N LYS A 356 51.69 4.74 -42.91
CA LYS A 356 52.34 5.97 -42.41
C LYS A 356 53.09 5.73 -41.11
N LEU A 357 52.48 5.02 -40.16
CA LEU A 357 53.08 4.72 -38.85
C LEU A 357 54.25 3.75 -38.91
N GLN A 358 54.24 2.83 -39.89
CA GLN A 358 55.36 1.94 -40.16
C GLN A 358 56.52 2.66 -40.86
N ALA A 359 56.22 3.62 -41.74
CA ALA A 359 57.23 4.38 -42.46
C ALA A 359 58.01 5.35 -41.55
N ASP A 360 57.35 5.90 -40.52
CA ASP A 360 57.96 6.81 -39.56
C ASP A 360 57.74 6.31 -38.12
N PRO A 361 58.75 5.68 -37.49
CA PRO A 361 58.64 5.19 -36.12
C PRO A 361 58.43 6.26 -35.04
N SER A 362 58.74 7.53 -35.30
CA SER A 362 58.50 8.62 -34.33
C SER A 362 57.08 9.18 -34.40
N LEU A 363 56.30 8.80 -35.43
CA LEU A 363 54.96 9.33 -35.63
C LEU A 363 53.98 8.73 -34.61
N ILE A 364 53.21 9.59 -33.95
CA ILE A 364 52.10 9.22 -33.06
C ILE A 364 50.80 9.56 -33.79
N VAL A 365 49.77 8.73 -33.65
CA VAL A 365 48.44 9.00 -34.19
C VAL A 365 47.40 9.12 -33.09
N GLU A 366 46.57 10.14 -33.16
CA GLU A 366 45.33 10.26 -32.41
C GLU A 366 44.16 9.85 -33.32
N VAL A 367 43.41 8.83 -32.89
CA VAL A 367 42.16 8.40 -33.51
C VAL A 367 41.02 9.09 -32.78
N ARG A 368 40.36 10.06 -33.44
CA ARG A 368 39.21 10.77 -32.87
C ARG A 368 37.91 10.16 -33.37
N GLY A 369 37.08 9.66 -32.45
CA GLY A 369 35.77 9.09 -32.75
C GLY A 369 34.63 10.10 -32.54
N PHE A 370 33.63 10.07 -33.41
CA PHE A 370 32.47 10.96 -33.38
C PHE A 370 31.15 10.19 -33.54
N THR A 371 30.08 10.76 -32.99
CA THR A 371 28.70 10.31 -33.21
C THR A 371 27.85 11.39 -33.86
N ASP A 372 26.69 10.96 -34.38
CA ASP A 372 25.65 11.91 -34.74
C ASP A 372 25.03 12.57 -33.49
N ASN A 373 24.09 13.48 -33.73
CA ASN A 373 23.40 14.22 -32.68
C ASN A 373 22.25 13.43 -32.01
N MET A 374 21.99 12.18 -32.43
CA MET A 374 20.90 11.36 -31.90
C MET A 374 21.34 10.59 -30.64
N GLY A 375 20.46 10.51 -29.64
CA GLY A 375 20.75 9.84 -28.37
C GLY A 375 21.28 10.78 -27.28
N SER A 376 21.54 10.23 -26.08
CA SER A 376 21.99 11.00 -24.92
C SER A 376 23.48 11.36 -25.01
N ILE A 377 23.91 12.41 -24.31
CA ILE A 377 25.33 12.81 -24.22
C ILE A 377 26.22 11.68 -23.66
N PRO A 378 25.90 11.06 -22.50
CA PRO A 378 26.77 10.01 -21.96
C PRO A 378 26.84 8.77 -22.86
N TYR A 379 25.74 8.42 -23.53
CA TYR A 379 25.74 7.31 -24.49
C TYR A 379 26.65 7.57 -25.69
N ASN A 380 26.59 8.78 -26.25
CA ASN A 380 27.40 9.15 -27.40
C ASN A 380 28.88 9.33 -27.06
N ALA A 381 29.19 9.80 -25.85
CA ALA A 381 30.56 9.82 -25.34
C ALA A 381 31.15 8.41 -25.33
N ASP A 382 30.45 7.45 -24.71
CA ASP A 382 30.84 6.03 -24.66
C ASP A 382 30.94 5.39 -26.07
N LEU A 383 29.94 5.60 -26.93
CA LEU A 383 29.93 5.05 -28.29
C LEU A 383 31.09 5.59 -29.14
N SER A 384 31.37 6.90 -29.06
CA SER A 384 32.49 7.52 -29.78
C SER A 384 33.85 6.96 -29.33
N GLN A 385 34.01 6.71 -28.03
CA GLN A 385 35.22 6.14 -27.46
C GLN A 385 35.43 4.71 -27.95
N ARG A 386 34.38 3.87 -27.91
CA ARG A 386 34.45 2.50 -28.45
C ARG A 386 34.84 2.45 -29.93
N ARG A 387 34.38 3.41 -30.73
CA ARG A 387 34.76 3.50 -32.15
C ARG A 387 36.26 3.76 -32.33
N ALA A 388 36.81 4.72 -31.60
CA ALA A 388 38.24 5.01 -31.63
C ALA A 388 39.06 3.81 -31.15
N GLU A 389 38.59 3.11 -30.12
CA GLU A 389 39.26 1.92 -29.58
C GLU A 389 39.26 0.74 -30.55
N VAL A 390 38.18 0.50 -31.29
CA VAL A 390 38.15 -0.58 -32.30
C VAL A 390 39.16 -0.32 -33.41
N VAL A 391 39.30 0.93 -33.85
CA VAL A 391 40.30 1.32 -34.86
C VAL A 391 41.72 1.15 -34.33
N LYS A 392 41.98 1.58 -33.08
CA LYS A 392 43.27 1.34 -32.40
C LYS A 392 43.57 -0.15 -32.31
N ALA A 393 42.59 -0.96 -31.88
CA ALA A 393 42.75 -2.39 -31.76
C ALA A 393 43.10 -3.04 -33.09
N GLU A 394 42.50 -2.58 -34.20
CA GLU A 394 42.80 -3.08 -35.54
C GLU A 394 44.23 -2.71 -35.99
N LEU A 395 44.68 -1.48 -35.75
CA LEU A 395 46.06 -1.05 -36.02
C LEU A 395 47.10 -1.89 -35.25
N VAL A 396 46.84 -2.16 -33.97
CA VAL A 396 47.72 -2.99 -33.14
C VAL A 396 47.70 -4.44 -33.60
N LYS A 397 46.51 -5.03 -33.74
CA LYS A 397 46.34 -6.46 -33.98
C LYS A 397 46.73 -6.88 -35.40
N GLN A 398 46.34 -6.11 -36.41
CA GLN A 398 46.53 -6.46 -37.81
C GLN A 398 47.86 -5.95 -38.38
N TYR A 399 48.33 -4.79 -37.92
CA TYR A 399 49.52 -4.12 -38.47
C TYR A 399 50.70 -4.02 -37.51
N GLY A 400 50.56 -4.49 -36.26
CA GLY A 400 51.64 -4.55 -35.28
C GLY A 400 52.16 -3.19 -34.84
N ILE A 401 51.37 -2.14 -34.95
CA ILE A 401 51.74 -0.81 -34.46
C ILE A 401 51.74 -0.85 -32.93
N ASP A 402 52.76 -0.26 -32.31
CA ASP A 402 52.82 -0.13 -30.86
C ASP A 402 51.59 0.64 -30.33
N ALA A 403 50.93 0.07 -29.31
CA ALA A 403 49.73 0.64 -28.73
C ALA A 403 49.98 2.00 -28.07
N ASP A 404 51.21 2.28 -27.62
CA ASP A 404 51.60 3.55 -27.00
C ASP A 404 51.71 4.68 -28.03
N ARG A 405 51.82 4.35 -29.32
CA ARG A 405 51.84 5.31 -30.44
C ARG A 405 50.45 5.67 -30.96
N ILE A 406 49.39 5.09 -30.38
CA ILE A 406 48.01 5.29 -30.82
C ILE A 406 47.16 5.79 -29.65
N ILE A 407 46.68 7.01 -29.74
CA ILE A 407 45.77 7.62 -28.77
C ILE A 407 44.34 7.47 -29.28
N ALA A 408 43.47 6.78 -28.55
CA ALA A 408 42.05 6.63 -28.90
C ALA A 408 41.21 7.62 -28.10
N ASN A 409 40.56 8.57 -28.77
CA ASN A 409 39.85 9.67 -28.14
C ASN A 409 38.40 9.81 -28.67
N GLY A 410 37.42 9.49 -27.84
CA GLY A 410 36.00 9.71 -28.12
C GLY A 410 35.61 11.17 -27.90
N LYS A 411 35.20 11.87 -28.96
CA LYS A 411 34.76 13.27 -28.89
C LYS A 411 33.26 13.42 -28.64
N GLY A 412 32.52 12.32 -28.56
CA GLY A 412 31.07 12.33 -28.37
C GLY A 412 30.34 12.87 -29.60
N LYS A 413 29.31 13.69 -29.36
CA LYS A 413 28.51 14.28 -30.43
C LYS A 413 29.36 15.27 -31.23
N PHE A 414 29.31 15.15 -32.55
CA PHE A 414 29.94 16.13 -33.43
C PHE A 414 29.33 17.53 -33.23
N ASN A 415 30.18 18.56 -33.13
CA ASN A 415 29.78 19.96 -32.98
C ASN A 415 29.78 20.66 -34.36
N PRO A 416 28.70 21.34 -34.79
CA PRO A 416 28.61 21.94 -36.13
C PRO A 416 29.62 23.06 -36.47
N GLU A 417 30.39 23.54 -35.49
CA GLU A 417 31.47 24.51 -35.71
C GLU A 417 32.72 23.88 -36.38
N ASP A 418 32.84 22.55 -36.33
CA ASP A 418 33.83 21.78 -37.09
C ASP A 418 33.39 21.68 -38.56
N LYS A 419 34.21 22.20 -39.49
CA LYS A 419 33.83 22.43 -40.90
C LYS A 419 33.26 21.18 -41.62
N VAL A 420 32.20 21.44 -42.39
CA VAL A 420 31.24 20.49 -42.99
C VAL A 420 31.80 19.70 -44.19
N ILE A 421 31.53 18.39 -44.24
CA ILE A 421 31.51 17.61 -45.49
C ILE A 421 30.05 17.22 -45.81
N PRO A 422 29.48 17.53 -46.99
CA PRO A 422 28.03 17.64 -47.16
C PRO A 422 27.22 16.35 -47.28
N TYR A 423 27.79 15.14 -47.10
CA TYR A 423 27.09 13.94 -47.57
C TYR A 423 27.26 12.64 -46.79
N ARG A 424 27.78 12.65 -45.55
CA ARG A 424 27.78 11.43 -44.71
C ARG A 424 27.51 11.75 -43.23
N PRO A 425 26.74 10.92 -42.52
CA PRO A 425 26.41 11.12 -41.11
C PRO A 425 27.70 11.21 -40.27
N TYR A 426 27.69 12.04 -39.23
CA TYR A 426 28.81 12.34 -38.30
C TYR A 426 29.26 11.15 -37.43
N ARG A 427 29.04 9.92 -37.92
CA ARG A 427 29.41 8.66 -37.29
C ARG A 427 30.76 8.22 -37.85
N THR A 428 31.82 8.88 -37.41
CA THR A 428 33.14 8.72 -38.03
C THR A 428 34.24 8.47 -37.02
N ALA A 429 35.39 8.00 -37.51
CA ALA A 429 36.67 8.18 -36.86
C ALA A 429 37.68 8.78 -37.84
N ALA A 430 38.54 9.66 -37.35
CA ALA A 430 39.57 10.35 -38.13
C ALA A 430 40.94 10.22 -37.46
N PHE A 431 41.99 10.26 -38.28
CA PHE A 431 43.38 10.11 -37.86
C PHE A 431 44.10 11.46 -37.86
N PHE A 432 44.66 11.85 -36.72
CA PHE A 432 45.48 13.04 -36.57
C PHE A 432 46.90 12.62 -36.20
N TYR A 433 47.88 13.05 -36.98
CA TYR A 433 49.26 12.63 -36.78
C TYR A 433 50.05 13.75 -36.10
N SER A 434 50.82 13.39 -35.08
CA SER A 434 51.79 14.27 -34.43
C SER A 434 53.15 13.60 -34.44
N LYS A 435 54.19 14.42 -34.46
CA LYS A 435 55.56 14.00 -34.16
C LYS A 435 55.91 14.33 -32.72
#